data_AF-A0AAW0AEV4-F1
#
_entry.id   AF-A0AAW0AEV4-F1
#
_cell.length_a   1.000
_cell.length_b   1.000
_cell.length_c   1.000
_cell.angle_alpha   90.00
_cell.angle_beta   90.00
_cell.angle_gamma   90.00
#
_symmetry.space_group_name_H-M   'P 1'
#
loop_
_entity.id
_entity.type
_entity.pdbx_description
1 polymer ?
#
loop_
_entity_poly.entity_id
_entity_poly.type
_entity_poly.pdbx_seq_one_letter_code
_entity_poly.pdbx_strand_id
1 'polypeptide(L)'
;MSDPDNTPPPFDEARLTRIKAIKADAAAMRRLQSEYDEAHPQPNNDAPAKCVWCEARGDDTPLYRCSDATCPALPSCRDCTLSAHNSLPYHRQQKWTTDAWKKTTLFDMGHILRKRHADDSPCPNLGELRMVRFFGGGLPAEVRVQDCMCPDQQDEEEWGDEEEGDLSLELVLEQYVEDSESDSWTDSDREWDESDD
;
A
#
# COMPACT_ATOMS: atom_id res chain seq x y z
N MET A 1 35.55 -7.63 40.63
CA MET A 1 35.71 -6.17 40.67
C MET A 1 34.58 -5.63 39.82
N SER A 2 33.54 -5.09 40.46
CA SER A 2 32.35 -4.57 39.78
C SER A 2 32.54 -3.07 39.64
N ASP A 3 32.44 -2.54 38.41
CA ASP A 3 32.58 -1.11 38.14
C ASP A 3 31.51 -0.32 38.92
N PRO A 4 31.91 0.59 39.82
CA PRO A 4 30.98 1.35 40.65
C PRO A 4 30.26 2.49 39.90
N ASP A 5 30.50 2.64 38.59
CA ASP A 5 30.07 3.81 37.82
C ASP A 5 29.14 3.47 36.64
N ASN A 6 28.27 2.47 36.83
CA ASN A 6 27.19 2.17 35.89
C ASN A 6 25.83 2.63 36.45
N THR A 7 25.79 3.86 36.97
CA THR A 7 24.51 4.49 37.31
C THR A 7 24.01 5.20 36.05
N PRO A 8 22.88 4.78 35.46
CA PRO A 8 22.36 5.45 34.28
C PRO A 8 22.13 6.94 34.60
N PRO A 9 22.49 7.86 33.69
CA PRO A 9 22.36 9.28 33.95
C PRO A 9 20.91 9.62 34.29
N PRO A 10 20.68 10.52 35.27
CA PRO A 10 19.34 10.91 35.66
C PRO A 10 18.57 11.41 34.42
N PHE A 11 17.29 11.04 34.34
CA PHE A 11 16.41 11.51 33.27
C PHE A 11 16.38 13.04 33.32
N ASP A 12 17.04 13.70 32.37
CA ASP A 12 17.04 15.15 32.32
C ASP A 12 15.64 15.68 31.97
N GLU A 13 15.35 16.88 32.43
CA GLU A 13 14.08 17.55 32.24
C GLU A 13 13.76 17.81 30.76
N ALA A 14 14.79 17.97 29.92
CA ALA A 14 14.66 18.14 28.47
C ALA A 14 14.13 16.87 27.78
N ARG A 15 14.54 15.67 28.21
CA ARG A 15 14.02 14.39 27.71
C ARG A 15 12.56 14.18 28.10
N LEU A 16 12.17 14.55 29.32
CA LEU A 16 10.77 14.52 29.74
C LEU A 16 9.92 15.50 28.93
N THR A 17 10.45 16.67 28.63
CA THR A 17 9.79 17.69 27.81
C THR A 17 9.57 17.19 26.38
N ARG A 18 10.58 16.56 25.77
CA ARG A 18 10.47 15.96 24.42
C ARG A 18 9.44 14.83 24.35
N ILE A 19 9.37 13.97 25.38
CA ILE A 19 8.35 12.90 25.45
C ILE A 19 6.94 13.48 25.55
N LYS A 20 6.75 14.56 26.32
CA LYS A 20 5.45 15.25 26.43
C LYS A 20 5.03 15.87 25.10
N ALA A 21 5.95 16.50 24.37
CA ALA A 21 5.69 17.06 23.04
C ALA A 21 5.23 15.97 22.05
N ILE A 22 5.98 14.86 21.93
CA ILE A 22 5.61 13.73 21.06
C ILE A 22 4.21 13.17 21.40
N LYS A 23 3.87 13.08 22.70
CA LYS A 23 2.54 12.63 23.13
C LYS A 23 1.43 13.63 22.78
N ALA A 24 1.72 14.93 22.86
CA ALA A 24 0.79 15.98 22.47
C ALA A 24 0.52 15.94 20.96
N ASP A 25 1.56 15.79 20.15
CA ASP A 25 1.44 15.64 18.69
C ASP A 25 0.64 14.39 18.32
N ALA A 26 0.91 13.26 18.98
CA ALA A 26 0.13 12.04 18.77
C ALA A 26 -1.35 12.19 19.18
N ALA A 27 -1.65 13.02 20.19
CA ALA A 27 -3.02 13.33 20.59
C ALA A 27 -3.70 14.27 19.59
N ALA A 28 -2.97 15.27 19.06
CA ALA A 28 -3.45 16.15 18.01
C ALA A 28 -3.77 15.35 16.73
N MET A 29 -2.89 14.44 16.32
CA MET A 29 -3.12 13.55 15.17
C MET A 29 -4.36 12.66 15.37
N ARG A 30 -4.62 12.15 16.58
CA ARG A 30 -5.84 11.38 16.86
C ARG A 30 -7.11 12.23 16.78
N ARG A 31 -7.06 13.50 17.20
CA ARG A 31 -8.19 14.42 17.09
C ARG A 31 -8.49 14.74 15.62
N LEU A 32 -7.46 15.04 14.83
CA LEU A 32 -7.62 15.26 13.39
C LEU A 32 -8.19 14.02 12.68
N GLN A 33 -7.74 12.82 13.05
CA GLN A 33 -8.31 11.59 12.51
C GLN A 33 -9.79 11.43 12.89
N SER A 34 -10.17 11.71 14.15
CA SER A 34 -11.58 11.62 14.55
C SER A 34 -12.46 12.65 13.84
N GLU A 35 -11.97 13.88 13.67
CA GLU A 35 -12.68 14.92 12.92
C GLU A 35 -12.84 14.52 11.44
N TYR A 36 -11.80 13.92 10.86
CA TYR A 36 -11.86 13.38 9.50
C TYR A 36 -12.87 12.24 9.37
N ASP A 37 -12.87 11.28 10.31
CA ASP A 37 -13.78 10.14 10.31
C ASP A 37 -15.24 10.57 10.53
N GLU A 38 -15.48 11.62 11.32
CA GLU A 38 -16.81 12.22 11.55
C GLU A 38 -17.29 13.01 10.33
N ALA A 39 -16.40 13.79 9.70
CA ALA A 39 -16.69 14.52 8.47
C ALA A 39 -16.87 13.60 7.25
N HIS A 40 -16.26 12.43 7.27
CA HIS A 40 -16.31 11.43 6.21
C HIS A 40 -16.83 10.10 6.77
N PRO A 41 -18.14 10.03 7.12
CA PRO A 41 -18.73 8.83 7.67
C PRO A 41 -18.48 7.67 6.70
N GLN A 42 -17.80 6.64 7.19
CA GLN A 42 -17.56 5.43 6.42
C GLN A 42 -18.92 4.91 5.91
N PRO A 43 -19.04 4.53 4.63
CA PRO A 43 -20.30 4.02 4.08
C PRO A 43 -20.81 2.88 4.96
N ASN A 44 -22.07 2.98 5.39
CA ASN A 44 -22.74 2.18 6.43
C ASN A 44 -22.14 0.78 6.68
N ASN A 45 -21.88 0.51 7.96
CA ASN A 45 -21.47 -0.78 8.54
C ASN A 45 -22.52 -1.89 8.43
N ASP A 46 -23.48 -1.80 7.52
CA ASP A 46 -24.27 -2.97 7.16
C ASP A 46 -23.29 -3.97 6.55
N ALA A 47 -23.04 -5.06 7.28
CA ALA A 47 -22.16 -6.11 6.81
C ALA A 47 -22.56 -6.46 5.38
N PRO A 48 -21.65 -6.37 4.40
CA PRO A 48 -21.99 -6.75 3.04
C PRO A 48 -22.48 -8.18 3.08
N ALA A 49 -23.74 -8.41 2.71
CA ALA A 49 -24.38 -9.71 2.93
C ALA A 49 -23.90 -10.77 1.92
N LYS A 50 -23.35 -10.35 0.77
CA LYS A 50 -22.99 -11.24 -0.33
C LYS A 50 -21.86 -10.69 -1.18
N CYS A 51 -21.15 -11.62 -1.82
CA CYS A 51 -20.25 -11.31 -2.93
C CYS A 51 -21.03 -10.70 -4.10
N VAL A 52 -20.56 -9.59 -4.67
CA VAL A 52 -21.22 -8.95 -5.83
C VAL A 52 -21.13 -9.75 -7.12
N TRP A 53 -20.16 -10.69 -7.22
CA TRP A 53 -19.87 -11.42 -8.46
C TRP A 53 -20.55 -12.77 -8.54
N CYS A 54 -20.59 -13.53 -7.44
CA CYS A 54 -21.12 -14.89 -7.41
C CYS A 54 -22.29 -15.07 -6.45
N GLU A 55 -22.71 -14.00 -5.77
CA GLU A 55 -23.81 -14.00 -4.78
C GLU A 55 -23.64 -14.96 -3.59
N ALA A 56 -22.45 -15.55 -3.42
CA ALA A 56 -22.13 -16.35 -2.25
C ALA A 56 -22.36 -15.52 -0.97
N ARG A 57 -23.16 -16.06 -0.05
CA ARG A 57 -23.52 -15.41 1.21
C ARG A 57 -22.32 -15.31 2.14
N GLY A 58 -22.20 -14.16 2.79
CA GLY A 58 -21.11 -13.85 3.72
C GLY A 58 -21.24 -14.48 5.11
N ASP A 59 -22.28 -15.29 5.34
CA ASP A 59 -22.65 -15.77 6.68
C ASP A 59 -21.51 -16.59 7.34
N ASP A 60 -20.76 -17.37 6.54
CA ASP A 60 -19.56 -18.11 6.96
C ASP A 60 -18.30 -17.77 6.13
N THR A 61 -18.45 -16.98 5.07
CA THR A 61 -17.34 -16.68 4.15
C THR A 61 -16.89 -15.24 4.32
N PRO A 62 -15.63 -14.99 4.71
CA PRO A 62 -15.13 -13.63 4.80
C PRO A 62 -15.21 -12.93 3.45
N LEU A 63 -15.68 -11.68 3.47
CA LEU A 63 -15.69 -10.81 2.30
C LEU A 63 -14.46 -9.93 2.27
N TYR A 64 -14.09 -9.53 1.07
CA TYR A 64 -12.90 -8.78 0.76
C TYR A 64 -13.24 -7.65 -0.19
N ARG A 65 -12.52 -6.53 -0.11
CA ARG A 65 -12.60 -5.43 -1.08
C ARG A 65 -11.22 -4.86 -1.36
N CYS A 66 -11.05 -4.31 -2.55
CA CYS A 66 -9.88 -3.50 -2.87
C CYS A 66 -10.01 -2.11 -2.24
N SER A 67 -8.90 -1.54 -1.76
CA SER A 67 -8.85 -0.18 -1.22
C SER A 67 -8.06 0.81 -2.07
N ASP A 68 -7.56 0.40 -3.24
CA ASP A 68 -6.85 1.31 -4.15
C ASP A 68 -7.82 2.07 -5.05
N ALA A 69 -7.46 3.32 -5.34
CA ALA A 69 -8.33 4.29 -6.03
C ALA A 69 -8.72 3.85 -7.46
N THR A 70 -7.90 3.02 -8.11
CA THR A 70 -8.13 2.52 -9.47
C THR A 70 -9.10 1.34 -9.52
N CYS A 71 -9.55 0.84 -8.37
CA CYS A 71 -10.40 -0.34 -8.28
C CYS A 71 -11.68 -0.02 -7.48
N PRO A 72 -12.87 -0.41 -7.97
CA PRO A 72 -14.10 -0.20 -7.21
C PRO A 72 -14.08 -1.04 -5.91
N ALA A 73 -14.39 -0.39 -4.79
CA ALA A 73 -14.33 -0.97 -3.44
C ALA A 73 -15.52 -1.91 -3.14
N LEU A 74 -15.78 -2.87 -4.04
CA LEU A 74 -16.94 -3.77 -3.97
C LEU A 74 -16.64 -5.04 -3.15
N PRO A 75 -17.56 -5.44 -2.25
CA PRO A 75 -17.40 -6.64 -1.44
C PRO A 75 -17.50 -7.91 -2.30
N SER A 76 -16.47 -8.73 -2.22
CA SER A 76 -16.29 -9.94 -3.03
C SER A 76 -15.82 -11.09 -2.14
N CYS A 77 -16.18 -12.33 -2.46
CA CYS A 77 -15.61 -13.49 -1.78
C CYS A 77 -14.12 -13.65 -2.15
N ARG A 78 -13.39 -14.46 -1.38
CA ARG A 78 -11.97 -14.73 -1.59
C ARG A 78 -11.65 -15.05 -3.06
N ASP A 79 -12.38 -15.99 -3.67
CA ASP A 79 -12.03 -16.48 -5.00
C ASP A 79 -12.31 -15.44 -6.09
N CYS A 80 -13.40 -14.69 -5.98
CA CYS A 80 -13.69 -13.57 -6.87
C CYS A 80 -12.64 -12.46 -6.73
N THR A 81 -12.23 -12.13 -5.50
CA THR A 81 -11.15 -11.16 -5.26
C THR A 81 -9.84 -11.64 -5.88
N LEU A 82 -9.46 -12.90 -5.68
CA LEU A 82 -8.22 -13.45 -6.26
C LEU A 82 -8.24 -13.48 -7.79
N SER A 83 -9.38 -13.81 -8.39
CA SER A 83 -9.54 -13.81 -9.85
C SER A 83 -9.43 -12.40 -10.44
N ALA A 84 -10.06 -11.41 -9.81
CA ALA A 84 -10.04 -10.02 -10.28
C ALA A 84 -8.66 -9.37 -10.16
N HIS A 85 -7.84 -9.82 -9.21
CA HIS A 85 -6.50 -9.27 -8.95
C HIS A 85 -5.37 -10.09 -9.55
N ASN A 86 -5.67 -11.06 -10.42
CA ASN A 86 -4.64 -11.91 -11.01
C ASN A 86 -3.63 -11.12 -11.87
N SER A 87 -4.06 -10.00 -12.46
CA SER A 87 -3.20 -9.08 -13.23
C SER A 87 -2.70 -7.88 -12.42
N LEU A 88 -3.20 -7.67 -11.20
CA LEU A 88 -2.91 -6.51 -10.36
C LEU A 88 -2.59 -6.95 -8.91
N PRO A 89 -1.51 -7.71 -8.70
CA PRO A 89 -1.21 -8.39 -7.43
C PRO A 89 -0.78 -7.46 -6.30
N TYR A 90 -0.50 -6.20 -6.62
CA TYR A 90 0.03 -5.21 -5.67
C TYR A 90 -1.05 -4.36 -5.02
N HIS A 91 -2.32 -4.55 -5.41
CA HIS A 91 -3.41 -3.78 -4.83
C HIS A 91 -3.66 -4.15 -3.37
N ARG A 92 -3.84 -3.11 -2.54
CA ARG A 92 -4.16 -3.25 -1.12
C ARG A 92 -5.58 -3.73 -0.95
N GLN A 93 -5.74 -4.75 -0.11
CA GLN A 93 -7.02 -5.39 0.16
C GLN A 93 -7.47 -5.11 1.58
N GLN A 94 -8.77 -5.23 1.79
CA GLN A 94 -9.38 -5.20 3.11
C GLN A 94 -10.30 -6.41 3.26
N LYS A 95 -10.27 -7.04 4.43
CA LYS A 95 -11.15 -8.14 4.84
C LYS A 95 -12.24 -7.59 5.74
N TRP A 96 -13.49 -7.91 5.46
CA TRP A 96 -14.61 -7.64 6.36
C TRP A 96 -14.48 -8.55 7.57
N THR A 97 -14.44 -7.94 8.74
CA THR A 97 -14.52 -8.63 10.03
C THR A 97 -15.92 -8.45 10.62
N THR A 98 -16.11 -8.71 11.90
CA THR A 98 -17.42 -8.60 12.55
C THR A 98 -18.12 -7.26 12.35
N ASP A 99 -17.36 -6.19 12.24
CA ASP A 99 -17.85 -4.81 12.33
C ASP A 99 -17.06 -3.81 11.47
N ALA A 100 -15.95 -4.23 10.86
CA ALA A 100 -15.06 -3.33 10.14
C ALA A 100 -14.24 -4.01 9.05
N TRP A 101 -13.83 -3.19 8.07
CA TRP A 101 -12.82 -3.55 7.08
C TRP A 101 -11.42 -3.43 7.69
N LYS A 102 -10.71 -4.56 7.80
CA LYS A 102 -9.31 -4.59 8.26
C LYS A 102 -8.37 -4.81 7.08
N LYS A 103 -7.21 -4.14 7.09
CA LYS A 103 -6.17 -4.34 6.06
C LYS A 103 -5.77 -5.81 5.98
N THR A 104 -5.64 -6.31 4.76
CA THR A 104 -5.14 -7.65 4.44
C THR A 104 -4.36 -7.57 3.13
N THR A 105 -3.58 -8.59 2.80
CA THR A 105 -2.90 -8.67 1.50
C THR A 105 -3.49 -9.78 0.64
N LEU A 106 -3.26 -9.72 -0.68
CA LEU A 106 -3.53 -10.84 -1.59
C LEU A 106 -2.77 -12.11 -1.16
N PHE A 107 -1.57 -11.93 -0.60
CA PHE A 107 -0.77 -13.02 -0.04
C PHE A 107 -1.41 -13.69 1.18
N ASP A 108 -1.98 -12.91 2.12
CA ASP A 108 -2.68 -13.48 3.29
C ASP A 108 -3.91 -14.28 2.87
N MET A 109 -4.49 -13.95 1.71
CA MET A 109 -5.54 -14.72 1.08
C MET A 109 -5.02 -15.94 0.31
N GLY A 110 -3.71 -16.14 0.19
CA GLY A 110 -3.09 -17.25 -0.53
C GLY A 110 -2.99 -17.04 -2.04
N HIS A 111 -2.93 -15.79 -2.50
CA HIS A 111 -2.63 -15.49 -3.90
C HIS A 111 -1.23 -16.00 -4.27
N ILE A 112 -1.14 -16.63 -5.44
CA ILE A 112 0.10 -17.08 -6.04
C ILE A 112 0.17 -16.44 -7.42
N LEU A 113 1.21 -15.65 -7.64
CA LEU A 113 1.54 -15.11 -8.95
C LEU A 113 2.07 -16.22 -9.83
N ARG A 114 1.25 -16.71 -10.75
CA ARG A 114 1.68 -17.65 -11.78
C ARG A 114 1.99 -16.88 -13.04
N LYS A 115 3.20 -17.03 -13.57
CA LYS A 115 3.48 -16.54 -14.93
C LYS A 115 2.55 -17.26 -15.91
N ARG A 116 1.86 -16.50 -16.74
CA ARG A 116 1.03 -17.01 -17.84
C ARG A 116 1.84 -16.94 -19.12
N HIS A 117 1.52 -17.81 -20.07
CA HIS A 117 2.10 -17.73 -21.40
C HIS A 117 1.61 -16.45 -22.12
N ALA A 118 2.26 -16.09 -23.23
CA ALA A 118 1.91 -14.92 -24.02
C ALA A 118 0.46 -14.96 -24.57
N ASP A 119 -0.11 -16.15 -24.74
CA ASP A 119 -1.50 -16.37 -25.13
C ASP A 119 -2.49 -16.32 -23.94
N ASP A 120 -2.02 -15.88 -22.77
CA ASP A 120 -2.75 -15.85 -21.50
C ASP A 120 -3.16 -17.25 -21.01
N SER A 121 -2.65 -18.34 -21.59
CA SER A 121 -2.94 -19.70 -21.08
C SER A 121 -2.19 -19.98 -19.77
N PRO A 122 -2.79 -20.76 -18.84
CA PRO A 122 -2.08 -21.22 -17.66
C PRO A 122 -0.96 -22.19 -18.09
N CYS A 123 0.27 -21.92 -17.65
CA CYS A 123 1.41 -22.80 -17.93
C CYS A 123 1.17 -24.19 -17.32
N PRO A 124 1.26 -25.29 -18.11
CA PRO A 124 1.11 -26.65 -17.59
C PRO A 124 2.38 -27.14 -16.88
N ASN A 125 3.53 -26.53 -17.16
CA ASN A 125 4.83 -26.87 -16.59
C ASN A 125 5.27 -25.82 -15.58
N LEU A 126 4.60 -25.80 -14.43
CA LEU A 126 4.90 -24.84 -13.36
C LEU A 126 6.14 -25.28 -12.58
N GLY A 127 7.05 -24.33 -12.34
CA GLY A 127 8.23 -24.53 -11.51
C GLY A 127 7.92 -24.56 -10.01
N GLU A 128 8.98 -24.55 -9.21
CA GLU A 128 8.86 -24.48 -7.75
C GLU A 128 8.28 -23.13 -7.31
N LEU A 129 7.49 -23.17 -6.23
CA LEU A 129 6.95 -21.97 -5.62
C LEU A 129 8.06 -21.24 -4.86
N ARG A 130 8.39 -20.02 -5.28
CA ARG A 130 9.36 -19.17 -4.59
C ARG A 130 8.71 -17.94 -3.97
N MET A 131 9.34 -17.40 -2.93
CA MET A 131 8.91 -16.15 -2.30
C MET A 131 9.79 -15.01 -2.81
N VAL A 132 9.17 -13.97 -3.34
CA VAL A 132 9.84 -12.76 -3.81
C VAL A 132 9.36 -11.60 -2.94
N ARG A 133 10.31 -10.81 -2.43
CA ARG A 133 10.00 -9.57 -1.72
C ARG A 133 10.16 -8.40 -2.69
N PHE A 134 9.08 -7.64 -2.86
CA PHE A 134 9.07 -6.42 -3.65
C PHE A 134 9.27 -5.21 -2.76
N PHE A 135 10.09 -4.28 -3.23
CA PHE A 135 10.28 -2.98 -2.61
C PHE A 135 9.70 -1.91 -3.54
N GLY A 136 8.41 -1.60 -3.37
CA GLY A 136 7.72 -0.54 -4.12
C GLY A 136 6.61 0.07 -3.27
N GLY A 137 6.50 1.41 -3.25
CA GLY A 137 5.40 2.11 -2.59
C GLY A 137 5.42 2.14 -1.05
N GLY A 138 6.58 1.93 -0.42
CA GLY A 138 6.79 2.23 1.01
C GLY A 138 6.50 1.12 2.02
N LEU A 139 6.04 -0.07 1.60
CA LEU A 139 5.97 -1.26 2.46
C LEU A 139 6.49 -2.48 1.72
N PRO A 140 7.32 -3.33 2.37
CA PRO A 140 7.75 -4.59 1.77
C PRO A 140 6.53 -5.50 1.58
N ALA A 141 6.28 -5.91 0.34
CA ALA A 141 5.27 -6.90 0.01
C ALA A 141 5.98 -8.21 -0.33
N GLU A 142 5.59 -9.29 0.34
CA GLU A 142 6.03 -10.64 0.01
C GLU A 142 4.98 -11.31 -0.86
N VAL A 143 5.41 -11.89 -1.98
CA VAL A 143 4.52 -12.58 -2.91
C VAL A 143 5.09 -13.95 -3.24
N ARG A 144 4.20 -14.95 -3.32
CA ARG A 144 4.55 -16.27 -3.86
C ARG A 144 4.47 -16.22 -5.37
N VAL A 145 5.58 -16.52 -6.02
CA VAL A 145 5.70 -16.55 -7.48
C VAL A 145 5.95 -17.99 -7.91
N GLN A 146 5.29 -18.42 -8.98
CA GLN A 146 5.55 -19.68 -9.65
C GLN A 146 5.88 -19.39 -11.10
N ASP A 147 7.14 -19.62 -11.45
CA ASP A 147 7.65 -19.40 -12.80
C ASP A 147 7.21 -20.55 -13.73
N CYS A 148 7.13 -20.25 -15.03
CA CYS A 148 6.87 -21.25 -16.04
C CYS A 148 8.20 -21.88 -16.49
N MET A 149 8.23 -23.21 -16.62
CA MET A 149 9.41 -23.98 -17.01
C MET A 149 9.33 -24.47 -18.45
N CYS A 150 8.52 -23.82 -19.31
CA CYS A 150 8.47 -24.14 -20.73
C CYS A 150 9.75 -23.66 -21.44
N PRO A 151 10.31 -24.44 -22.39
CA PRO A 151 11.61 -24.14 -22.99
C PRO A 151 11.65 -22.82 -23.76
N ASP A 152 10.53 -22.44 -24.37
CA ASP A 152 10.34 -21.21 -25.16
C ASP A 152 10.36 -19.91 -24.33
N GLN A 153 10.48 -20.02 -23.00
CA GLN A 153 10.57 -18.87 -22.07
C GLN A 153 11.89 -18.85 -21.28
N GLN A 154 12.80 -19.81 -21.50
CA GLN A 154 14.07 -19.90 -20.78
C GLN A 154 15.23 -19.15 -21.46
N ASP A 155 15.02 -18.64 -22.67
CA ASP A 155 16.10 -18.18 -23.55
C ASP A 155 16.32 -16.66 -23.57
N GLU A 156 15.71 -15.88 -22.67
CA GLU A 156 15.85 -14.40 -22.64
C GLU A 156 16.52 -13.82 -21.37
N GLU A 157 16.99 -14.65 -20.44
CA GLU A 157 17.77 -14.19 -19.26
C GLU A 157 19.29 -14.28 -19.46
N GLU A 158 19.78 -14.26 -20.71
CA GLU A 158 21.15 -13.82 -21.00
C GLU A 158 21.18 -12.28 -20.95
N TRP A 159 20.99 -11.74 -19.75
CA TRP A 159 21.45 -10.39 -19.43
C TRP A 159 22.95 -10.42 -19.64
N GLY A 160 23.37 -9.92 -20.80
CA GLY A 160 24.79 -9.79 -21.12
C GLY A 160 25.51 -9.17 -19.93
N ASP A 161 26.60 -9.82 -19.52
CA ASP A 161 27.69 -9.18 -18.81
C ASP A 161 28.29 -8.10 -19.73
N GLU A 162 27.52 -7.06 -20.07
CA GLU A 162 28.04 -5.85 -20.68
C GLU A 162 28.58 -5.01 -19.53
N GLU A 163 29.91 -5.07 -19.43
CA GLU A 163 30.83 -4.23 -18.66
C GLU A 163 30.24 -2.93 -18.10
N GLU A 164 30.68 -2.60 -16.88
CA GLU A 164 30.45 -1.35 -16.17
C GLU A 164 30.58 -0.11 -17.08
N GLY A 165 29.45 0.29 -17.66
CA GLY A 165 29.24 1.59 -18.28
C GLY A 165 28.62 2.51 -17.24
N ASP A 166 29.48 3.29 -16.59
CA ASP A 166 29.12 4.52 -15.86
C ASP A 166 28.35 5.46 -16.80
N LEU A 167 27.03 5.30 -16.86
CA LEU A 167 26.11 6.23 -17.50
C LEU A 167 24.98 6.57 -16.52
N SER A 168 25.35 7.45 -15.59
CA SER A 168 24.55 8.58 -15.11
C SER A 168 23.03 8.41 -15.15
N LEU A 169 22.48 7.92 -14.03
CA LEU A 169 21.05 8.00 -13.64
C LEU A 169 20.55 9.45 -13.44
N GLU A 170 21.31 10.46 -13.86
CA GLU A 170 20.99 11.88 -13.68
C GLU A 170 20.02 12.43 -14.75
N LEU A 171 19.81 11.73 -15.87
CA LEU A 171 19.04 12.27 -17.01
C LEU A 171 17.56 11.84 -17.12
N VAL A 172 17.01 11.06 -16.18
CA VAL A 172 15.59 10.65 -16.22
C VAL A 172 14.73 11.39 -15.18
N LEU A 173 15.34 12.17 -14.28
CA LEU A 173 14.58 13.00 -13.32
C LEU A 173 14.35 14.45 -13.79
N GLU A 174 15.04 14.94 -14.81
CA GLU A 174 14.86 16.32 -15.29
C GLU A 174 13.58 16.54 -16.12
N GLN A 175 12.92 15.49 -16.61
CA GLN A 175 11.69 15.65 -17.41
C GLN A 175 10.40 15.73 -16.58
N TYR A 176 10.45 15.54 -15.25
CA TYR A 176 9.25 15.47 -14.40
C TYR A 176 9.07 16.66 -13.44
N VAL A 177 9.88 17.71 -13.59
CA VAL A 177 9.80 18.94 -12.76
C VAL A 177 9.27 20.15 -13.55
N GLU A 178 9.20 20.10 -14.88
CA GLU A 178 8.85 21.29 -15.68
C GLU A 178 7.33 21.51 -15.92
N ASP A 179 6.45 20.61 -15.51
CA ASP A 179 4.98 20.77 -15.71
C ASP A 179 4.19 21.16 -14.44
N SER A 180 4.85 21.48 -13.31
CA SER A 180 4.15 21.93 -12.09
C SER A 180 4.30 23.43 -11.75
N GLU A 181 4.94 24.23 -12.61
CA GLU A 181 5.14 25.67 -12.38
C GLU A 181 4.17 26.56 -13.19
N SER A 182 2.90 26.15 -13.34
CA SER A 182 1.87 27.01 -13.93
C SER A 182 0.55 26.95 -13.17
N ASP A 183 0.58 27.38 -11.91
CA ASP A 183 -0.61 27.91 -11.25
C ASP A 183 -0.22 29.21 -10.54
N SER A 184 -0.20 30.28 -11.34
CA SER A 184 -0.12 31.66 -10.88
C SER A 184 -1.40 32.00 -10.09
N TRP A 185 -1.38 31.75 -8.78
CA TRP A 185 -2.30 32.41 -7.87
C TRP A 185 -1.85 33.86 -7.73
N THR A 186 -2.43 34.75 -8.54
CA THR A 186 -2.23 36.19 -8.38
C THR A 186 -2.86 36.62 -7.07
N ASP A 187 -1.98 37.03 -6.15
CA ASP A 187 -2.24 37.69 -4.88
C ASP A 187 -2.89 39.07 -5.13
N SER A 188 -4.19 39.10 -5.32
CA SER A 188 -4.95 40.34 -5.54
C SER A 188 -6.36 40.21 -5.00
N ASP A 189 -6.49 39.99 -3.69
CA ASP A 189 -7.71 40.34 -2.94
C ASP A 189 -7.43 40.27 -1.43
N ARG A 190 -6.73 41.28 -0.94
CA ARG A 190 -6.70 41.56 0.50
C ARG A 190 -6.56 43.06 0.77
N GLU A 191 -7.50 43.84 0.22
CA GLU A 191 -7.86 45.16 0.76
C GLU A 191 -8.39 44.95 2.19
N TRP A 192 -7.58 45.30 3.19
CA TRP A 192 -8.09 45.58 4.53
C TRP A 192 -8.48 47.04 4.57
N ASP A 193 -9.78 47.24 4.48
CA ASP A 193 -10.50 48.45 4.82
C ASP A 193 -10.17 48.83 6.27
N GLU A 194 -9.35 49.87 6.46
CA GLU A 194 -9.29 50.63 7.71
C GLU A 194 -10.42 51.66 7.67
N SER A 195 -11.54 51.38 8.32
CA SER A 195 -12.58 52.37 8.61
C SER A 195 -13.33 52.03 9.90
N ASP A 196 -13.23 52.98 10.85
CA ASP A 196 -14.20 53.35 11.91
C ASP A 196 -14.51 52.34 13.03
N ASP A 197 -14.09 52.61 14.28
CA ASP A 197 -14.72 53.55 15.27
C ASP A 197 -13.86 53.63 16.56
#